data_AF-A0A2D7L0W2-F1
#
_entry.id   AF-A0A2D7L0W2-F1
#
_cell.length_a   1.000
_cell.length_b   1.000
_cell.length_c   1.000
_cell.angle_alpha   90.00
_cell.angle_beta   90.00
_cell.angle_gamma   90.00
#
_symmetry.space_group_name_H-M   'P 1'
#
loop_
_entity.id
_entity.type
_entity.pdbx_description
1 polymer ?
#
loop_
_entity_poly.entity_id
_entity_poly.type
_entity_poly.pdbx_seq_one_letter_code
_entity_poly.pdbx_strand_id
1 'polypeptide(L)'
;MVMHIVADLVKGKFDSKSKGQLHKFWWIGWSNGLSCFSKLKRIVLIVAVTCLIVMFITAFSGRLAANQLMTGYILMIHVGTAPVFIVCTVFLIVSWGYQCRLTENEWGELLNRIMLKPASHENSMLFLKLTFWFSMGLSVPVSLSMLASMFTIFGTHGQEMLFNIHQYTSLALVSSVVIHLYLLLRNQYK
;
A
#
# COMPACT_ATOMS: atom_id res chain seq x y z
N MET A 1 -1.51 -5.99 -18.72
CA MET A 1 -0.57 -4.85 -18.86
C MET A 1 -0.30 -4.15 -17.52
N VAL A 2 -0.40 -4.86 -16.38
CA VAL A 2 -0.10 -4.32 -15.02
C VAL A 2 1.20 -4.93 -14.46
N MET A 3 1.82 -5.86 -15.20
CA MET A 3 2.94 -6.69 -14.70
C MET A 3 4.35 -6.17 -15.05
N HIS A 4 4.49 -5.09 -15.84
CA HIS A 4 5.79 -4.49 -16.16
C HIS A 4 6.33 -3.52 -15.08
N ILE A 5 5.57 -3.32 -14.00
CA ILE A 5 5.51 -2.02 -13.30
C ILE A 5 6.39 -1.93 -12.04
N VAL A 6 6.90 -3.05 -11.53
CA VAL A 6 7.56 -3.08 -10.20
C VAL A 6 9.09 -3.18 -10.33
N ALA A 7 9.66 -2.86 -11.52
CA ALA A 7 11.08 -3.05 -11.83
C ALA A 7 12.02 -2.03 -11.17
N ASP A 8 11.57 -0.81 -10.87
CA ASP A 8 12.47 0.30 -10.52
C ASP A 8 12.23 0.92 -9.14
N LEU A 9 11.54 0.20 -8.25
CA LEU A 9 11.42 0.57 -6.83
C LEU A 9 12.74 0.43 -6.04
N VAL A 10 13.72 -0.24 -6.64
CA VAL A 10 15.01 -0.52 -6.05
C VAL A 10 16.02 0.21 -6.89
N LYS A 11 16.67 1.21 -6.30
CA LYS A 11 17.89 1.82 -6.81
C LYS A 11 19.01 0.76 -6.86
N GLY A 12 18.91 -0.16 -7.81
CA GLY A 12 19.97 -1.06 -8.23
C GLY A 12 20.60 -0.41 -9.45
N LYS A 13 21.87 -0.03 -9.32
CA LYS A 13 22.67 0.59 -10.38
C LYS A 13 22.52 -0.23 -11.67
N PHE A 14 21.83 0.31 -12.67
CA PHE A 14 21.68 -0.32 -13.97
C PHE A 14 23.03 -0.19 -14.68
N ASP A 15 23.79 -1.28 -14.77
CA ASP A 15 24.99 -1.30 -15.60
C ASP A 15 24.55 -1.46 -17.06
N SER A 16 24.69 -0.38 -17.82
CA SER A 16 24.21 -0.26 -19.19
C SER A 16 25.15 -1.00 -20.13
N LYS A 17 24.93 -2.32 -20.28
CA LYS A 17 25.49 -3.08 -21.41
C LYS A 17 24.71 -4.37 -21.67
N SER A 18 23.57 -4.27 -22.34
CA SER A 18 23.11 -5.34 -23.24
C SER A 18 21.93 -4.85 -24.10
N LYS A 19 22.23 -4.54 -25.37
CA LYS A 19 21.23 -4.50 -26.44
C LYS A 19 20.88 -5.94 -26.81
N GLY A 20 19.61 -6.31 -26.78
CA GLY A 20 19.15 -7.59 -27.33
C GLY A 20 17.65 -7.74 -27.21
N GLN A 21 16.98 -7.89 -28.34
CA GLN A 21 15.53 -7.86 -28.48
C GLN A 21 14.82 -9.08 -27.89
N LEU A 22 13.58 -8.81 -27.44
CA LEU A 22 12.39 -9.66 -27.40
C LEU A 22 12.55 -11.14 -26.99
N HIS A 23 12.15 -11.45 -25.75
CA HIS A 23 11.26 -12.57 -25.52
C HIS A 23 10.09 -12.16 -24.61
N LYS A 24 8.92 -12.21 -25.24
CA LYS A 24 7.57 -12.11 -24.71
C LYS A 24 7.40 -13.12 -23.58
N PHE A 25 6.83 -12.69 -22.45
CA PHE A 25 6.16 -13.58 -21.50
C PHE A 25 7.07 -14.48 -20.62
N TRP A 26 8.12 -13.92 -20.01
CA TRP A 26 8.86 -14.62 -18.96
C TRP A 26 9.10 -13.73 -17.75
N TRP A 27 8.84 -14.31 -16.58
CA TRP A 27 8.77 -13.71 -15.25
C TRP A 27 9.69 -12.50 -14.99
N ILE A 28 9.09 -11.31 -14.99
CA ILE A 28 9.69 -10.00 -14.67
C ILE A 28 10.13 -9.85 -13.19
N GLY A 29 9.94 -10.88 -12.36
CA GLY A 29 10.50 -10.96 -11.00
C GLY A 29 11.98 -11.38 -10.95
N TRP A 30 12.54 -11.85 -12.07
CA TRP A 30 13.88 -12.45 -12.11
C TRP A 30 14.83 -11.71 -13.07
N SER A 31 14.95 -10.39 -12.92
CA SER A 31 16.11 -9.71 -13.48
C SER A 31 17.35 -10.16 -12.68
N ASN A 32 18.38 -10.64 -13.40
CA ASN A 32 19.62 -11.16 -12.81
C ASN A 32 20.49 -10.07 -12.13
N GLY A 33 20.13 -8.79 -12.25
CA GLY A 33 20.87 -7.67 -11.66
C GLY A 33 20.37 -7.14 -10.31
N LEU A 34 19.28 -7.70 -9.75
CA LEU A 34 18.70 -7.24 -8.49
C LEU A 34 19.16 -8.07 -7.28
N SER A 35 19.49 -7.39 -6.18
CA SER A 35 19.81 -8.06 -4.90
C SER A 35 18.65 -8.94 -4.43
N CYS A 36 18.93 -10.02 -3.72
CA CYS A 36 17.90 -10.91 -3.16
C CYS A 36 16.87 -10.14 -2.30
N PHE A 37 17.35 -9.21 -1.47
CA PHE A 37 16.51 -8.39 -0.61
C PHE A 37 15.56 -7.50 -1.41
N SER A 38 16.02 -6.96 -2.53
CA SER A 38 15.22 -6.16 -3.45
C SER A 38 14.10 -6.96 -4.11
N LYS A 39 14.38 -8.21 -4.49
CA LYS A 39 13.37 -9.14 -5.03
C LYS A 39 12.32 -9.50 -3.96
N LEU A 40 12.76 -9.73 -2.72
CA LEU A 40 11.87 -10.03 -1.60
C LEU A 40 10.89 -8.89 -1.33
N LYS A 41 11.37 -7.63 -1.21
CA LYS A 41 10.51 -6.45 -1.02
C LYS A 41 9.40 -6.35 -2.07
N ARG A 42 9.75 -6.65 -3.32
CA ARG A 42 8.83 -6.64 -4.45
C ARG A 42 7.76 -7.73 -4.34
N ILE A 43 8.15 -8.96 -3.98
CA ILE A 43 7.19 -10.04 -3.75
C ILE A 43 6.26 -9.66 -2.60
N VAL A 44 6.80 -9.18 -1.48
CA VAL A 44 6.01 -8.76 -0.32
C VAL A 44 5.03 -7.64 -0.67
N LEU A 45 5.44 -6.65 -1.48
CA LEU A 45 4.55 -5.61 -1.98
C LEU A 45 3.39 -6.18 -2.79
N ILE A 46 3.69 -7.07 -3.75
CA ILE A 46 2.66 -7.70 -4.59
C ILE A 46 1.68 -8.49 -3.72
N VAL A 47 2.19 -9.29 -2.79
CA VAL A 47 1.37 -10.05 -1.84
C VAL A 47 0.50 -9.11 -1.01
N ALA A 48 1.04 -8.02 -0.46
CA ALA A 48 0.27 -7.04 0.31
C ALA A 48 -0.87 -6.43 -0.50
N VAL A 49 -0.59 -6.02 -1.75
CA VAL A 49 -1.61 -5.45 -2.65
C VAL A 49 -2.66 -6.49 -3.01
N THR A 50 -2.27 -7.73 -3.30
CA THR A 50 -3.22 -8.82 -3.56
C THR A 50 -4.09 -9.10 -2.35
N CYS A 51 -3.53 -9.18 -1.13
CA CYS A 51 -4.29 -9.34 0.11
C CYS A 51 -5.28 -8.19 0.30
N LEU A 52 -4.85 -6.94 0.06
CA LEU A 52 -5.72 -5.77 0.16
C LEU A 52 -6.89 -5.84 -0.83
N ILE A 53 -6.64 -6.26 -2.08
CA ILE A 53 -7.68 -6.44 -3.10
C ILE A 53 -8.68 -7.52 -2.68
N VAL A 54 -8.19 -8.67 -2.20
CA VAL A 54 -9.06 -9.76 -1.71
C VAL A 54 -9.93 -9.28 -0.55
N MET A 55 -9.34 -8.59 0.43
CA MET A 55 -10.09 -8.04 1.57
C MET A 55 -11.09 -6.96 1.15
N PHE A 56 -10.72 -6.10 0.20
CA PHE A 56 -11.62 -5.10 -0.36
C PHE A 56 -12.81 -5.75 -1.07
N ILE A 57 -12.58 -6.72 -1.95
CA ILE A 57 -13.66 -7.40 -2.67
C ILE A 57 -14.56 -8.15 -1.69
N THR A 58 -14.00 -8.90 -0.75
CA THR A 58 -14.78 -9.65 0.25
C THR A 58 -15.62 -8.73 1.15
N ALA A 59 -15.06 -7.64 1.67
CA ALA A 59 -15.81 -6.71 2.52
C ALA A 59 -16.87 -5.91 1.76
N PHE A 60 -16.57 -5.46 0.53
CA PHE A 60 -17.46 -4.57 -0.21
C PHE A 60 -18.50 -5.32 -1.07
N SER A 61 -18.24 -6.56 -1.48
CA SER A 61 -19.20 -7.37 -2.24
C SER A 61 -20.55 -7.54 -1.52
N GLY A 62 -20.53 -7.98 -0.27
CA GLY A 62 -21.76 -8.14 0.53
C GLY A 62 -22.46 -6.82 0.84
N ARG A 63 -21.68 -5.76 1.07
CA ARG A 63 -22.22 -4.45 1.43
C ARG A 63 -22.81 -3.68 0.25
N LEU A 64 -22.17 -3.70 -0.92
CA LEU A 64 -22.71 -3.08 -2.13
C LEU A 64 -23.89 -3.87 -2.72
N ALA A 65 -23.86 -5.20 -2.66
CA ALA A 65 -24.89 -6.02 -3.31
C ALA A 65 -26.18 -6.14 -2.49
N ALA A 66 -26.09 -6.22 -1.16
CA ALA A 66 -27.24 -6.59 -0.32
C ALA A 66 -27.39 -5.77 0.96
N ASN A 67 -26.50 -4.80 1.23
CA ASN A 67 -26.42 -4.10 2.52
C ASN A 67 -26.36 -5.05 3.73
N GLN A 68 -25.87 -6.28 3.52
CA GLN A 68 -25.77 -7.30 4.55
C GLN A 68 -24.37 -7.33 5.15
N LEU A 69 -24.29 -7.74 6.42
CA LEU A 69 -23.02 -8.03 7.06
C LEU A 69 -22.38 -9.28 6.43
N MET A 70 -21.05 -9.27 6.38
CA MET A 70 -20.26 -10.36 5.81
C MET A 70 -20.37 -11.61 6.69
N THR A 71 -20.81 -12.73 6.11
CA THR A 71 -21.03 -13.99 6.84
C THR A 71 -20.40 -15.19 6.11
N GLY A 72 -20.30 -16.32 6.80
CA GLY A 72 -19.86 -17.60 6.22
C GLY A 72 -18.43 -17.57 5.65
N TYR A 73 -18.24 -18.21 4.49
CA TYR A 73 -16.92 -18.34 3.86
C TYR A 73 -16.27 -17.02 3.45
N ILE A 74 -17.07 -16.00 3.09
CA ILE A 74 -16.54 -14.68 2.72
C ILE A 74 -15.87 -14.03 3.95
N LEU A 75 -16.49 -14.16 5.13
CA LEU A 75 -15.92 -13.69 6.38
C LEU A 75 -14.61 -14.43 6.72
N MET A 76 -14.58 -15.75 6.54
CA MET A 76 -13.39 -16.57 6.79
C MET A 76 -12.22 -16.15 5.89
N ILE A 77 -12.46 -15.91 4.60
CA ILE A 77 -11.43 -15.45 3.66
C ILE A 77 -10.91 -14.07 4.05
N HIS A 78 -11.81 -13.13 4.37
CA HIS A 78 -11.42 -11.78 4.75
C HIS A 78 -10.55 -11.77 6.01
N VAL A 79 -11.02 -12.41 7.08
CA VAL A 79 -10.31 -12.48 8.36
C VAL A 79 -9.03 -13.30 8.24
N GLY A 80 -9.03 -14.38 7.46
CA GLY A 80 -7.83 -15.19 7.21
C GLY A 80 -6.76 -14.47 6.39
N THR A 81 -7.15 -13.53 5.53
CA THR A 81 -6.22 -12.74 4.70
C THR A 81 -5.61 -11.56 5.47
N ALA A 82 -6.34 -11.02 6.45
CA ALA A 82 -5.89 -9.89 7.28
C ALA A 82 -4.50 -10.07 7.94
N PRO A 83 -4.16 -11.19 8.62
CA PRO A 83 -2.85 -11.35 9.24
C PRO A 83 -1.71 -11.34 8.22
N VAL A 84 -1.92 -11.93 7.03
CA VAL A 84 -0.93 -11.91 5.95
C VAL A 84 -0.66 -10.47 5.49
N PHE A 85 -1.71 -9.66 5.34
CA PHE A 85 -1.59 -8.24 5.02
C PHE A 85 -0.83 -7.46 6.11
N ILE A 86 -1.15 -7.70 7.38
CA ILE A 86 -0.48 -7.03 8.51
C ILE A 86 1.02 -7.34 8.51
N VAL A 87 1.39 -8.62 8.40
CA VAL A 87 2.80 -9.04 8.37
C VAL A 87 3.54 -8.40 7.19
N CYS A 88 2.94 -8.41 5.99
CA CYS A 88 3.54 -7.78 4.82
C CYS A 88 3.72 -6.27 5.01
N THR A 89 2.72 -5.59 5.59
CA THR A 89 2.75 -4.15 5.85
C THR A 89 3.87 -3.80 6.83
N VAL A 90 4.01 -4.55 7.93
CA VAL A 90 5.10 -4.37 8.89
C VAL A 90 6.46 -4.54 8.22
N PHE A 91 6.61 -5.57 7.39
CA PHE A 91 7.86 -5.78 6.62
C PHE A 91 8.16 -4.61 5.69
N LEU A 92 7.15 -4.06 5.00
CA LEU A 92 7.31 -2.90 4.12
C LEU A 92 7.70 -1.64 4.91
N ILE A 93 7.12 -1.42 6.08
CA ILE A 93 7.49 -0.30 6.97
C ILE A 93 8.96 -0.41 7.37
N VAL A 94 9.41 -1.57 7.85
CA VAL A 94 10.80 -1.77 8.28
C VAL A 94 11.76 -1.63 7.09
N SER A 95 11.39 -2.16 5.92
CA SER A 95 12.29 -2.26 4.78
C SER A 95 12.35 -1.00 3.90
N TRP A 96 11.30 -0.17 3.89
CA TRP A 96 11.24 1.10 3.14
C TRP A 96 11.16 2.35 4.01
N GLY A 97 10.90 2.24 5.31
CA GLY A 97 10.75 3.40 6.20
C GLY A 97 11.92 4.37 6.15
N TYR A 98 13.16 3.86 6.06
CA TYR A 98 14.35 4.70 5.90
C TYR A 98 14.38 5.44 4.55
N GLN A 99 13.99 4.77 3.46
CA GLN A 99 13.98 5.37 2.11
C GLN A 99 12.84 6.39 1.95
N CYS A 100 11.73 6.16 2.64
CA CYS A 100 10.57 7.05 2.68
C CYS A 100 10.68 8.12 3.78
N ARG A 101 11.82 8.28 4.44
CA ARG A 101 12.02 9.33 5.44
C ARG A 101 11.86 10.71 4.78
N LEU A 102 11.02 11.54 5.39
CA LEU A 102 10.85 12.94 5.00
C LEU A 102 12.11 13.71 5.42
N THR A 103 12.77 14.30 4.44
CA THR A 103 13.97 15.12 4.61
C THR A 103 13.60 16.58 4.87
N GLU A 104 14.53 17.38 5.41
CA GLU A 104 14.29 18.80 5.72
C GLU A 104 13.80 19.60 4.49
N ASN A 105 14.36 19.29 3.31
CA ASN A 105 13.94 19.90 2.05
C ASN A 105 12.47 19.60 1.71
N GLU A 106 12.01 18.37 1.96
CA GLU A 106 10.62 17.95 1.71
C GLU A 106 9.67 18.55 2.75
N TRP A 107 10.12 18.73 4.00
CA TRP A 107 9.37 19.48 5.01
C TRP A 107 9.20 20.95 4.61
N GLY A 108 10.27 21.60 4.14
CA GLY A 108 10.21 22.96 3.61
C GLY A 108 9.26 23.08 2.41
N GLU A 109 9.29 22.11 1.49
CA GLU A 109 8.37 22.06 0.36
C GLU A 109 6.90 21.86 0.82
N LEU A 110 6.65 20.98 1.79
CA LEU A 110 5.31 20.76 2.34
C LEU A 110 4.75 22.04 2.94
N LEU A 111 5.55 22.73 3.75
CA LEU A 111 5.16 24.00 4.38
C LEU A 111 4.89 25.08 3.33
N ASN A 112 5.76 25.22 2.32
CA ASN A 112 5.54 26.18 1.24
C ASN A 112 4.25 25.92 0.46
N ARG A 113 3.89 24.65 0.23
CA ARG A 113 2.63 24.27 -0.43
C ARG A 113 1.41 24.54 0.44
N ILE A 114 1.49 24.27 1.75
CA ILE A 114 0.41 24.63 2.71
C ILE A 114 0.22 26.15 2.75
N MET A 115 1.30 26.91 2.63
CA MET A 115 1.27 28.38 2.54
C MET A 115 0.94 28.93 1.13
N LEU A 116 0.54 28.07 0.18
CA LEU A 116 0.18 28.45 -1.20
C LEU A 116 1.28 29.22 -1.96
N LYS A 117 2.55 28.99 -1.61
CA LYS A 117 3.70 29.57 -2.33
C LYS A 117 4.01 28.74 -3.59
N PRO A 118 4.48 29.37 -4.68
CA PRO A 118 4.84 28.66 -5.90
C PRO A 118 5.96 27.65 -5.64
N ALA A 119 5.71 26.39 -5.99
CA ALA A 119 6.64 25.29 -5.80
C ALA A 119 7.70 25.28 -6.91
N SER A 120 8.98 25.25 -6.54
CA SER A 120 10.12 25.39 -7.47
C SER A 120 10.68 24.08 -8.03
N HIS A 121 10.20 22.92 -7.59
CA HIS A 121 10.79 21.61 -7.96
C HIS A 121 9.84 20.73 -8.79
N GLU A 122 10.23 20.44 -10.03
CA GLU A 122 9.45 19.61 -10.98
C GLU A 122 9.45 18.10 -10.67
N ASN A 123 10.41 17.60 -9.88
CA ASN A 123 10.58 16.17 -9.55
C ASN A 123 10.57 15.90 -8.04
N SER A 124 9.61 16.48 -7.32
CA SER A 124 9.46 16.20 -5.89
C SER A 124 8.87 14.81 -5.62
N MET A 125 9.54 14.03 -4.79
CA MET A 125 9.06 12.74 -4.26
C MET A 125 8.16 12.90 -3.02
N LEU A 126 7.85 14.14 -2.62
CA LEU A 126 7.09 14.47 -1.41
C LEU A 126 5.76 13.73 -1.34
N PHE A 127 4.94 13.81 -2.39
CA PHE A 127 3.62 13.17 -2.40
C PHE A 127 3.71 11.64 -2.34
N LEU A 128 4.76 11.05 -2.90
CA LEU A 128 4.99 9.60 -2.84
C LEU A 128 5.32 9.16 -1.40
N LYS A 129 6.19 9.91 -0.71
CA LYS A 129 6.53 9.62 0.69
C LYS A 129 5.37 9.88 1.64
N LEU A 130 4.60 10.96 1.42
CA LEU A 130 3.41 11.24 2.22
C LEU A 130 2.34 10.17 2.06
N THR A 131 2.04 9.75 0.83
CA THR A 131 1.05 8.68 0.59
C THR A 131 1.52 7.33 1.15
N PHE A 132 2.83 7.05 1.17
CA PHE A 132 3.39 5.90 1.88
C PHE A 132 3.07 5.97 3.38
N TRP A 133 3.49 7.04 4.07
CA TRP A 133 3.28 7.17 5.52
C TRP A 133 1.81 7.25 5.89
N PHE A 134 0.99 7.89 5.05
CA PHE A 134 -0.45 7.96 5.24
C PHE A 134 -1.09 6.57 5.13
N SER A 135 -0.71 5.76 4.14
CA SER A 135 -1.19 4.37 4.01
C SER A 135 -0.74 3.51 5.19
N MET A 136 0.53 3.61 5.60
CA MET A 136 1.05 2.87 6.75
C MET A 136 0.36 3.32 8.04
N GLY A 137 0.14 4.61 8.22
CA GLY A 137 -0.60 5.18 9.35
C GLY A 137 -2.04 4.68 9.40
N LEU A 138 -2.74 4.63 8.27
CA LEU A 138 -4.12 4.12 8.18
C LEU A 138 -4.23 2.61 8.41
N SER A 139 -3.18 1.83 8.12
CA SER A 139 -3.19 0.38 8.41
C SER A 139 -3.36 0.07 9.90
N VAL A 140 -2.91 0.97 10.79
CA VAL A 140 -3.00 0.82 12.24
C VAL A 140 -4.44 0.90 12.74
N PRO A 141 -5.21 2.00 12.54
CA PRO A 141 -6.59 2.06 12.99
C PRO A 141 -7.48 1.04 12.26
N VAL A 142 -7.21 0.69 11.00
CA VAL A 142 -7.93 -0.40 10.30
C VAL A 142 -7.78 -1.72 11.05
N SER A 143 -6.55 -2.09 11.40
CA SER A 143 -6.27 -3.36 12.07
C SER A 143 -6.75 -3.34 13.52
N LEU A 144 -6.46 -2.27 14.25
CA LEU A 144 -6.76 -2.15 15.68
C LEU A 144 -8.27 -2.09 15.93
N SER A 145 -9.02 -1.36 15.12
CA SER A 145 -10.47 -1.26 15.28
C SER A 145 -11.16 -2.61 15.16
N MET A 146 -10.75 -3.44 14.20
CA MET A 146 -11.33 -4.77 14.01
C MET A 146 -10.83 -5.79 15.04
N LEU A 147 -9.55 -5.73 15.43
CA LEU A 147 -9.04 -6.57 16.53
C LEU A 147 -9.77 -6.25 17.84
N ALA A 148 -9.99 -4.96 18.12
CA ALA A 148 -10.71 -4.52 19.30
C ALA A 148 -12.18 -4.97 19.29
N SER A 149 -12.86 -4.96 18.13
CA SER A 149 -14.25 -5.38 18.03
C SER A 149 -14.45 -6.89 18.19
N MET A 150 -13.39 -7.70 18.00
CA MET A 150 -13.41 -9.14 18.28
C MET A 150 -13.44 -9.47 19.78
N PHE A 151 -13.08 -8.53 20.64
CA PHE A 151 -13.16 -8.72 22.09
C PHE A 151 -14.45 -8.14 22.66
N THR A 152 -15.00 -8.79 23.69
CA THR A 152 -16.22 -8.36 24.39
C THR A 152 -15.97 -7.24 25.41
N ILE A 153 -14.88 -6.48 25.25
CA ILE A 153 -14.46 -5.42 26.18
C ILE A 153 -15.37 -4.19 26.02
N PHE A 154 -15.89 -3.96 24.81
CA PHE A 154 -16.74 -2.82 24.50
C PHE A 154 -18.22 -3.23 24.48
N GLY A 155 -19.09 -2.37 25.01
CA GLY A 155 -20.54 -2.51 24.85
C GLY A 155 -20.98 -2.35 23.39
N THR A 156 -22.27 -2.55 23.13
CA THR A 156 -22.88 -2.53 21.78
C THR A 156 -22.52 -1.27 20.98
N HIS A 157 -22.63 -0.09 21.60
CA HIS A 157 -22.30 1.18 20.96
C HIS A 157 -20.80 1.30 20.60
N GLY A 158 -19.91 0.79 21.47
CA GLY A 158 -18.47 0.78 21.21
C GLY A 158 -18.11 -0.16 20.05
N GLN A 159 -18.76 -1.32 19.96
CA GLN A 159 -18.58 -2.24 18.83
C GLN A 159 -19.03 -1.60 17.51
N GLU A 160 -20.19 -0.94 17.49
CA GLU A 160 -20.68 -0.22 16.31
C GLU A 160 -19.71 0.88 15.87
N MET A 161 -19.20 1.68 16.82
CA MET A 161 -18.19 2.69 16.54
C MET A 161 -16.91 2.08 15.95
N LEU A 162 -16.42 0.97 16.51
CA LEU A 162 -15.24 0.26 15.99
C LEU A 162 -15.45 -0.28 14.58
N PHE A 163 -16.63 -0.84 14.29
CA PHE A 163 -16.99 -1.27 12.93
C PHE A 163 -17.03 -0.11 11.94
N ASN A 164 -17.59 1.04 12.33
CA ASN A 164 -17.62 2.24 11.50
C ASN A 164 -16.20 2.77 11.25
N ILE A 165 -15.37 2.85 12.29
CA ILE A 165 -13.96 3.22 12.16
C ILE A 165 -13.25 2.28 11.19
N HIS A 166 -13.39 0.96 11.37
CA HIS A 166 -12.78 -0.03 10.49
C HIS A 166 -13.19 0.20 9.03
N GLN A 167 -14.48 0.40 8.77
CA GLN A 167 -14.99 0.59 7.41
C GLN A 167 -14.45 1.87 6.75
N TYR A 168 -14.58 3.02 7.42
CA TYR A 168 -14.15 4.29 6.84
C TYR A 168 -12.64 4.38 6.69
N THR A 169 -11.89 3.88 7.68
CA THR A 169 -10.42 3.84 7.59
C THR A 169 -9.95 2.84 6.53
N SER A 170 -10.65 1.73 6.32
CA SER A 170 -10.34 0.77 5.25
C SER A 170 -10.57 1.38 3.87
N LEU A 171 -11.66 2.14 3.69
CA LEU A 171 -11.91 2.86 2.45
C LEU A 171 -10.81 3.89 2.18
N ALA A 172 -10.47 4.69 3.19
CA ALA A 172 -9.38 5.67 3.10
C ALA A 172 -8.04 5.00 2.77
N LEU A 173 -7.75 3.83 3.35
CA LEU A 173 -6.54 3.06 3.09
C LEU A 173 -6.49 2.61 1.63
N VAL A 174 -7.57 2.02 1.12
CA VAL A 174 -7.64 1.57 -0.29
C VAL A 174 -7.45 2.76 -1.24
N SER A 175 -8.15 3.87 -1.01
CA SER A 175 -7.98 5.09 -1.81
C SER A 175 -6.53 5.60 -1.77
N SER A 176 -5.92 5.64 -0.59
CA SER A 176 -4.52 6.05 -0.42
C SER A 176 -3.55 5.14 -1.17
N VAL A 177 -3.74 3.82 -1.10
CA VAL A 177 -2.90 2.84 -1.82
C VAL A 177 -3.06 2.99 -3.33
N VAL A 178 -4.27 3.21 -3.84
CA VAL A 178 -4.50 3.48 -5.27
C VAL A 178 -3.77 4.74 -5.73
N ILE A 179 -3.87 5.83 -4.95
CA ILE A 179 -3.14 7.08 -5.23
C ILE A 179 -1.62 6.84 -5.17
N HIS A 180 -1.14 6.11 -4.17
CA HIS A 180 0.28 5.79 -4.02
C HIS A 180 0.80 5.01 -5.22
N LEU A 181 0.09 3.96 -5.66
CA LEU A 181 0.44 3.17 -6.84
C LEU A 181 0.41 4.01 -8.12
N TYR A 182 -0.56 4.91 -8.27
CA TYR A 182 -0.63 5.84 -9.40
C TYR A 182 0.56 6.81 -9.43
N LEU A 183 0.90 7.42 -8.30
CA LEU A 183 2.04 8.33 -8.20
C LEU A 183 3.36 7.61 -8.46
N LEU A 184 3.48 6.40 -7.94
CA LEU A 184 4.63 5.53 -8.18
C LEU A 184 4.78 5.24 -9.67
N LEU A 185 3.69 4.83 -10.33
CA LEU A 185 3.65 4.62 -11.78
C LEU A 185 4.06 5.86 -12.55
N ARG A 186 3.44 7.00 -12.26
CA ARG A 186 3.72 8.28 -12.93
C ARG A 186 5.19 8.67 -12.81
N ASN A 187 5.81 8.45 -11.66
CA ASN A 187 7.22 8.78 -11.44
C ASN A 187 8.18 7.87 -12.21
N GLN A 188 7.76 6.67 -12.62
CA GLN A 188 8.58 5.75 -13.41
C GLN A 188 8.53 6.04 -14.92
N TYR A 189 7.45 6.66 -15.40
CA TYR A 189 7.29 7.02 -16.82
C TYR A 189 7.79 8.43 -17.16
N LYS A 190 8.22 9.21 -16.17
CA LYS A 190 8.92 10.48 -16.36
C LYS A 190 10.41 10.24 -16.56
#